data_AF-A0A4Y2PVG5-F1
#
_entry.id   AF-A0A4Y2PVG5-F1
#
_cell.length_a   1.000
_cell.length_b   1.000
_cell.length_c   1.000
_cell.angle_alpha   90.00
_cell.angle_beta   90.00
_cell.angle_gamma   90.00
#
_symmetry.space_group_name_H-M   'P 1'
#
loop_
_entity.id
_entity.type
_entity.pdbx_description
1 polymer ?
#
loop_
_entity_poly.entity_id
_entity_poly.type
_entity_poly.pdbx_seq_one_letter_code
_entity_poly.pdbx_strand_id
1 'polypeptide(L)'
;MTGTLKKTPLVVGKSKKPRCFKGVKNLPVNYANSYNAWMTSNIFKEFLLKWDKELKDEKIVILLDNSSAHPAEEELHLKNIKLMFLPPNTTSIIQPFDQGIIRSLKFHYRKTIVQQIIKDIDSHNS
;
A
#
# COMPACT_ATOMS: atom_id res chain seq x y z
N MET A 1 -8.33 -18.46 2.93
CA MET A 1 -6.97 -18.48 2.32
C MET A 1 -6.14 -17.41 2.99
N THR A 2 -5.08 -17.76 3.72
CA THR A 2 -4.18 -16.77 4.34
C THR A 2 -2.92 -16.63 3.51
N GLY A 3 -2.64 -15.44 3.00
CA GLY A 3 -1.34 -15.15 2.40
C GLY A 3 -0.23 -15.19 3.45
N THR A 4 0.84 -15.92 3.17
CA THR A 4 2.01 -16.08 4.03
C THR A 4 2.98 -14.91 3.90
N LEU A 5 3.04 -14.27 2.73
CA LEU A 5 3.89 -13.12 2.45
C LEU A 5 3.11 -11.82 2.69
N LYS A 6 3.19 -11.29 3.92
CA LYS A 6 2.61 -9.98 4.29
C LYS A 6 3.70 -8.93 4.38
N LYS A 7 3.47 -7.79 3.74
CA LYS A 7 4.35 -6.62 3.81
C LYS A 7 3.78 -5.56 4.74
N THR A 8 4.65 -4.83 5.42
CA THR A 8 4.27 -3.60 6.12
C THR A 8 3.68 -2.61 5.11
N PRO A 9 2.42 -2.14 5.29
CA PRO A 9 1.79 -1.23 4.37
C PRO A 9 2.59 0.07 4.21
N LEU A 10 2.59 0.62 3.00
CA LEU A 10 3.08 1.98 2.73
C LEU A 10 1.88 2.94 2.69
N VAL A 11 1.91 3.95 3.54
CA VAL A 11 0.91 5.02 3.58
C VAL A 11 1.53 6.29 3.02
N VAL A 12 0.89 6.90 2.03
CA VAL A 12 1.28 8.19 1.48
C VAL A 12 0.36 9.26 2.04
N GLY A 13 0.94 10.23 2.75
CA GLY A 13 0.21 11.39 3.27
C GLY A 13 0.65 12.69 2.63
N LYS A 14 -0.05 13.79 2.97
CA LYS A 14 0.28 15.12 2.43
C LYS A 14 1.50 15.74 3.08
N SER A 15 1.53 15.74 4.42
CA SER A 15 2.62 16.35 5.19
C SER A 15 3.79 15.39 5.35
N LYS A 16 5.02 15.86 5.17
CA LYS A 16 6.22 15.08 5.49
C LYS A 16 6.31 14.72 6.98
N LYS A 17 5.79 15.58 7.86
CA LYS A 17 5.75 15.37 9.31
C LYS A 17 4.35 15.74 9.85
N PRO A 18 3.37 14.83 9.81
CA PRO A 18 2.04 15.06 10.35
C PRO A 18 2.09 15.42 11.84
N ARG A 19 1.28 16.39 12.27
CA ARG A 19 1.21 16.79 13.69
C ARG A 19 0.81 15.63 14.61
N CYS A 20 -0.07 14.75 14.14
CA CYS A 20 -0.50 13.56 14.87
C CYS A 20 0.62 12.52 15.07
N PHE A 21 1.75 12.63 14.37
CA PHE A 21 2.90 11.74 14.59
C PHE A 21 3.89 12.30 15.62
N LYS A 22 3.64 13.49 16.17
CA LYS A 22 4.51 14.07 17.20
C LYS A 22 4.53 13.16 18.43
N GLY A 23 5.72 12.71 18.81
CA GLY A 23 5.91 11.79 19.95
C GLY A 23 5.69 10.31 19.63
N VAL A 24 5.28 9.97 18.40
CA VAL A 24 5.12 8.58 17.97
C VAL A 24 6.49 8.04 17.59
N LYS A 25 7.01 7.09 18.37
CA LYS A 25 8.33 6.47 18.15
C LYS A 25 8.30 5.37 17.08
N ASN A 26 7.21 4.61 17.01
CA ASN A 26 7.04 3.48 16.10
C ASN A 26 5.68 3.58 15.40
N LEU A 27 5.70 3.51 14.08
CA LEU A 27 4.48 3.38 13.27
C LEU A 27 4.38 1.95 12.74
N PRO A 28 3.17 1.34 12.73
CA PRO A 28 2.96 0.01 12.16
C PRO A 28 2.96 0.01 10.62
N VAL A 29 3.33 1.13 9.99
CA VAL A 29 3.34 1.35 8.55
C VAL A 29 4.62 2.06 8.14
N ASN A 30 5.05 1.84 6.89
CA ASN A 30 5.99 2.74 6.25
C ASN A 30 5.21 4.00 5.84
N TYR A 31 5.83 5.18 5.99
CA TYR A 31 5.20 6.45 5.65
C TYR A 31 6.02 7.20 4.60
N ALA A 32 5.36 7.65 3.54
CA ALA A 32 5.89 8.55 2.54
C ALA A 32 4.98 9.79 2.42
N ASN A 33 5.44 10.81 1.70
CA ASN A 33 4.61 11.98 1.47
C ASN A 33 4.67 12.46 0.01
N SER A 34 3.54 12.98 -0.45
CA SER A 34 3.40 13.69 -1.73
C SER A 34 2.43 14.85 -1.56
N TYR A 35 2.48 15.84 -2.45
CA TYR A 35 1.68 17.07 -2.30
C TYR A 35 0.16 16.81 -2.21
N ASN A 36 -0.35 15.81 -2.93
CA ASN A 36 -1.76 15.41 -2.98
C ASN A 36 -2.04 14.09 -2.24
N ALA A 37 -1.06 13.56 -1.49
CA ALA A 37 -1.13 12.25 -0.84
C ALA A 37 -1.36 11.06 -1.81
N TRP A 38 -1.05 11.22 -3.10
CA TRP A 38 -1.10 10.14 -4.08
C TRP A 38 0.24 9.42 -4.18
N MET A 39 0.20 8.17 -4.65
CA MET A 39 1.40 7.46 -5.08
C MET A 39 2.06 8.24 -6.24
N THR A 40 3.39 8.31 -6.22
CA THR A 40 4.18 8.88 -7.33
C THR A 40 5.16 7.82 -7.83
N SER A 41 5.63 7.98 -9.08
CA SER A 41 6.65 7.09 -9.65
C SER A 41 7.89 6.97 -8.75
N ASN A 42 8.36 8.08 -8.15
CA ASN A 42 9.49 8.03 -7.24
C ASN A 42 9.21 7.23 -5.96
N ILE A 43 8.04 7.43 -5.33
CA ILE A 43 7.68 6.67 -4.11
C ILE A 43 7.56 5.18 -4.43
N PHE A 44 6.95 4.84 -5.57
CA PHE A 44 6.78 3.46 -6.01
C PHE A 44 8.14 2.80 -6.34
N LYS A 45 9.03 3.53 -7.01
CA LYS A 45 10.41 3.10 -7.27
C LYS A 45 11.18 2.79 -5.99
N GLU A 46 11.15 3.68 -5.00
CA GLU A 46 11.81 3.45 -3.71
C GLU A 46 11.24 2.22 -2.99
N PHE A 47 9.92 2.03 -3.05
CA PHE A 47 9.26 0.86 -2.50
C PHE A 47 9.74 -0.45 -3.17
N LEU A 48 9.78 -0.49 -4.50
CA LEU A 48 10.23 -1.66 -5.25
C LEU A 48 11.70 -1.97 -5.01
N LEU A 49 12.58 -0.97 -5.05
CA LEU A 49 14.01 -1.17 -4.79
C LEU A 49 14.30 -1.69 -3.38
N LYS A 50 13.52 -1.25 -2.38
CA LYS A 50 13.61 -1.78 -1.03
C LYS A 50 13.16 -3.24 -0.99
N TRP A 51 12.02 -3.57 -1.61
CA TRP A 51 11.52 -4.94 -1.63
C TRP A 51 12.47 -5.88 -2.39
N ASP A 52 13.00 -5.46 -3.54
CA ASP A 52 13.92 -6.27 -4.35
C ASP A 52 15.14 -6.75 -3.55
N LYS A 53 15.68 -5.89 -2.68
CA LYS A 53 16.78 -6.22 -1.76
C LYS A 53 16.37 -7.21 -0.67
N GLU A 54 15.13 -7.16 -0.20
CA GLU A 54 14.63 -8.06 0.85
C GLU A 54 14.41 -9.49 0.34
N LEU A 55 14.22 -9.68 -0.97
CA LEU A 55 13.91 -10.98 -1.57
C LEU A 55 15.07 -11.98 -1.60
N LYS A 56 16.33 -11.54 -1.45
CA LYS A 56 17.52 -12.42 -1.35
C LYS A 56 17.49 -13.59 -2.37
N ASP A 57 17.37 -13.25 -3.64
CA ASP A 57 17.32 -14.16 -4.81
C ASP A 57 15.97 -14.87 -5.07
N GLU A 58 14.96 -14.69 -4.23
CA GLU A 58 13.59 -15.12 -4.55
C GLU A 58 13.00 -14.29 -5.69
N LYS A 59 12.56 -14.95 -6.78
CA LYS A 59 11.98 -14.27 -7.94
C LYS A 59 10.47 -14.15 -7.82
N ILE A 60 9.95 -12.94 -8.01
CA ILE A 60 8.51 -12.67 -8.00
C ILE A 60 8.07 -11.86 -9.22
N VAL A 61 6.79 -11.95 -9.55
CA VAL A 61 6.13 -11.10 -10.55
C VAL A 61 5.12 -10.22 -9.85
N ILE A 62 5.12 -8.92 -10.17
CA ILE A 62 4.09 -7.98 -9.73
C ILE A 62 3.22 -7.60 -10.93
N LEU A 63 1.92 -7.87 -10.81
CA LEU A 63 0.91 -7.45 -11.78
C LEU A 63 0.46 -6.02 -11.46
N LEU A 64 0.58 -5.11 -12.44
CA LEU A 64 0.28 -3.69 -12.30
C LEU A 64 -0.77 -3.22 -13.30
N ASP A 65 -1.56 -2.22 -12.93
CA ASP A 65 -2.34 -1.46 -13.90
C ASP A 65 -1.46 -0.41 -14.63
N ASN A 66 -2.04 0.27 -15.60
CA ASN A 66 -1.35 1.28 -16.43
C ASN A 66 -1.35 2.68 -15.79
N SER A 67 -1.17 2.77 -14.46
CA SER A 67 -1.05 4.03 -13.75
C SER A 67 0.26 4.77 -14.08
N SER A 68 0.20 6.11 -14.17
CA SER A 68 1.39 6.95 -14.35
C SER A 68 2.36 6.95 -13.15
N ALA A 69 1.92 6.41 -12.01
CA ALA A 69 2.78 6.19 -10.85
C ALA A 69 3.64 4.93 -10.99
N HIS A 70 3.46 4.11 -12.03
CA HIS A 70 4.25 2.93 -12.29
C HIS A 70 5.31 3.28 -13.35
N PRO A 71 6.61 3.35 -12.98
CA PRO A 71 7.68 3.60 -13.93
C PRO A 71 7.83 2.40 -14.88
N ALA A 72 8.44 2.66 -16.04
CA ALA A 72 8.82 1.60 -16.95
C ALA A 72 9.84 0.66 -16.28
N GLU A 73 9.81 -0.63 -16.63
CA GLU A 73 10.69 -1.63 -16.01
C GLU A 73 12.17 -1.30 -16.27
N GLU A 74 12.48 -0.69 -17.41
CA GLU A 74 13.82 -0.28 -17.82
C GLU A 74 14.42 0.82 -16.92
N GLU A 75 13.57 1.61 -16.26
CA GLU A 75 14.00 2.65 -15.29
C GLU A 75 14.38 2.07 -13.93
N LEU A 76 14.12 0.76 -13.73
CA LEU A 76 14.28 0.03 -12.50
C LEU A 76 15.29 -1.11 -12.69
N HIS A 77 16.48 -0.96 -12.10
CA HIS A 77 17.47 -2.04 -12.06
C HIS A 77 17.14 -3.10 -10.99
N LEU A 78 15.96 -3.73 -11.11
CA LEU A 78 15.48 -4.79 -10.21
C LEU A 78 16.13 -6.12 -10.58
N LYS A 79 16.54 -6.89 -9.56
CA LYS A 79 17.15 -8.21 -9.77
C LYS A 79 16.15 -9.35 -9.61
N ASN A 80 15.20 -9.18 -8.71
CA ASN A 80 14.34 -10.23 -8.17
C ASN A 80 12.85 -10.02 -8.50
N ILE A 81 12.47 -8.77 -8.77
CA ILE A 81 11.09 -8.41 -9.13
C ILE A 81 11.00 -8.20 -10.63
N LYS A 82 10.05 -8.90 -11.27
CA LYS A 82 9.61 -8.62 -12.64
C LYS A 82 8.28 -7.88 -12.62
N LEU A 83 8.15 -6.81 -13.40
CA LEU A 83 6.90 -6.07 -13.54
C LEU A 83 6.11 -6.57 -14.76
N MET A 84 4.81 -6.74 -14.60
CA MET A 84 3.91 -7.09 -15.70
C MET A 84 2.69 -6.19 -15.67
N PHE A 85 2.47 -5.46 -16.76
CA PHE A 85 1.36 -4.54 -16.90
C PHE A 85 0.16 -5.25 -17.50
N LEU A 86 -1.01 -5.04 -16.89
CA LEU A 86 -2.29 -5.50 -17.44
C LEU A 86 -2.59 -4.77 -18.76
N PRO A 87 -3.37 -5.38 -19.66
CA PRO A 87 -3.76 -4.71 -20.90
C PRO A 87 -4.51 -3.39 -20.62
N PRO A 88 -4.35 -2.36 -21.46
CA PRO A 88 -5.08 -1.10 -21.34
C PRO A 88 -6.60 -1.33 -21.27
N ASN A 89 -7.31 -0.50 -20.50
CA ASN A 89 -8.77 -0.53 -20.34
C ASN A 89 -9.36 -1.83 -19.76
N THR A 90 -8.55 -2.67 -19.12
CA THR A 90 -9.03 -3.91 -18.48
C THR A 90 -9.14 -3.83 -16.96
N THR A 91 -8.87 -2.67 -16.36
CA THR A 91 -8.76 -2.53 -14.89
C THR A 91 -10.02 -3.03 -14.17
N SER A 92 -11.21 -2.62 -14.60
CA SER A 92 -12.47 -3.05 -14.00
C SER A 92 -12.77 -4.55 -14.16
N ILE A 93 -12.15 -5.21 -15.15
CA ILE A 93 -12.43 -6.61 -15.51
C ILE A 93 -11.40 -7.56 -14.91
N ILE A 94 -10.13 -7.18 -14.86
CA ILE A 94 -9.03 -8.10 -14.53
C ILE A 94 -8.36 -7.72 -13.21
N GLN A 95 -8.36 -6.45 -12.83
CA GLN A 95 -7.57 -5.97 -11.71
C GLN A 95 -8.23 -6.38 -10.38
N PRO A 96 -7.60 -7.25 -9.57
CA PRO A 96 -8.25 -7.83 -8.40
C PRO A 96 -8.58 -6.81 -7.30
N PHE A 97 -7.82 -5.70 -7.23
CA PHE A 97 -8.10 -4.66 -6.25
C PHE A 97 -9.45 -3.99 -6.48
N ASP A 98 -9.80 -3.75 -7.75
CA ASP A 98 -11.07 -3.19 -8.19
C ASP A 98 -12.22 -4.20 -8.15
N GLN A 99 -11.92 -5.50 -8.27
CA GLN A 99 -12.93 -6.56 -8.13
C GLN A 99 -13.42 -6.82 -6.69
N GLY A 100 -12.96 -6.05 -5.71
CA GLY A 100 -13.55 -6.06 -4.37
C GLY A 100 -12.57 -6.10 -3.22
N ILE A 101 -11.26 -6.28 -3.46
CA ILE A 101 -10.27 -6.22 -2.37
C ILE A 101 -10.30 -4.82 -1.74
N ILE A 102 -10.31 -3.74 -2.54
CA ILE A 102 -10.40 -2.36 -2.01
C ILE A 102 -11.71 -2.18 -1.24
N ARG A 103 -12.83 -2.65 -1.79
CA ARG A 103 -14.15 -2.55 -1.14
C ARG A 103 -14.16 -3.28 0.20
N SER A 104 -13.66 -4.51 0.22
CA SER A 104 -13.58 -5.35 1.41
C SER A 104 -12.68 -4.73 2.48
N LEU A 105 -11.49 -4.27 2.10
CA LEU A 105 -10.57 -3.58 2.99
C LEU A 105 -11.22 -2.34 3.63
N LYS A 106 -11.84 -1.47 2.82
CA LYS A 106 -12.54 -0.26 3.32
C LYS A 106 -13.69 -0.62 4.27
N PHE A 107 -14.46 -1.66 3.94
CA PHE A 107 -15.57 -2.13 4.76
C PHE A 107 -15.07 -2.61 6.13
N HIS A 108 -14.09 -3.52 6.14
CA HIS A 108 -13.54 -4.06 7.38
C HIS A 108 -12.85 -2.99 8.22
N TYR A 109 -12.08 -2.09 7.60
CA TYR A 109 -11.44 -0.99 8.31
C TYR A 109 -12.46 -0.08 9.02
N ARG A 110 -13.51 0.34 8.32
CA ARG A 110 -14.58 1.17 8.90
C ARG A 110 -15.34 0.44 10.01
N LYS A 111 -15.66 -0.84 9.79
CA LYS A 111 -16.32 -1.67 10.80
C LYS A 111 -15.50 -1.72 12.09
N THR A 112 -14.19 -1.98 11.98
CA THR A 112 -13.29 -2.02 13.15
C THR A 112 -13.24 -0.68 13.89
N ILE A 113 -13.16 0.44 13.17
CA ILE A 113 -13.17 1.77 13.80
C ILE A 113 -14.46 2.01 14.58
N VAL A 114 -15.62 1.75 13.96
CA VAL A 114 -16.92 1.97 14.61
C VAL A 114 -17.06 1.08 15.85
N GLN A 115 -16.64 -0.19 15.76
CA GLN A 115 -16.65 -1.09 16.91
C GLN A 115 -15.72 -0.61 18.03
N GLN A 116 -14.57 -0.03 17.71
CA GLN A 116 -13.68 0.53 18.73
C GLN A 116 -14.31 1.75 19.41
N ILE A 117 -14.91 2.66 18.64
CA ILE A 117 -15.58 3.85 19.20
C ILE A 117 -16.71 3.45 20.15
N ILE A 118 -17.53 2.45 19.79
CA ILE A 118 -18.62 1.97 20.66
C ILE A 118 -18.05 1.42 21.98
N LYS A 119 -17.01 0.58 21.90
CA LYS A 119 -16.35 0.04 23.10
C LYS A 119 -15.79 1.13 24.00
N ASP A 120 -15.17 2.14 23.41
CA ASP A 120 -14.61 3.26 24.16
C ASP A 120 -15.73 4.07 24.85
N ILE A 121 -16.88 4.25 24.21
CA ILE A 121 -18.05 4.90 24.83
C ILE A 121 -18.58 4.07 26.01
N ASP A 122 -18.76 2.76 25.82
CA ASP A 122 -19.29 1.88 26.86
C ASP A 122 -18.35 1.80 28.08
N SER A 123 -17.03 1.81 27.86
CA SER A 123 -16.04 1.79 28.93
C SER A 123 -15.95 3.10 29.74
N HIS A 124 -16.37 4.22 29.17
CA HIS A 124 -16.41 5.52 29.88
C HIS A 124 -17.73 5.73 30.64
N ASN A 125 -18.75 4.93 30.35
CA ASN A 125 -20.05 4.95 31.03
C ASN A 125 -20.17 3.89 32.15
N SER A 126 -19.11 3.11 32.39
CA SER A 126 -19.01 2.06 33.43
C SER A 126 -18.05 2.49 34.53
#